data_AF-A0A821HTU0-F1
#
_entry.id   AF-A0A821HTU0-F1
#
_cell.length_a   1.000
_cell.length_b   1.000
_cell.length_c   1.000
_cell.angle_alpha   90.00
_cell.angle_beta   90.00
_cell.angle_gamma   90.00
#
_symmetry.space_group_name_H-M   'P 1'
#
loop_
_entity.id
_entity.type
_entity.pdbx_description
1 polymer ?
#
loop_
_entity_poly.entity_id
_entity_poly.type
_entity_poly.pdbx_seq_one_letter_code
_entity_poly.pdbx_strand_id
1 'polypeptide(L)'
;MVDINSSTLFQSNLSTILHWPLARKIELLSSFSQCSTPLCLCPGWIKPNETIINDITTNDDTIITRKPLLCCSCQHPYDLHYNDKTKSKYWSSESSLEQVDSALQTLLDADLLIRFSTSPSLSDQHDLSTNRTILFIAQTLQSTITTMAIHSTRRDLINTNMMNLLGMCPFEQPCIRDAVINFICSTTLNFTSSSSSSSSTTTTTTNDNQQLHIIFEAGKQFLHLLNTWKMPSNVAHQLWLQEQSSTINMKK
;
A
#
# COMPACT_ATOMS: atom_id res chain seq x y z
N MET A 1 -20.17 10.96 -2.16
CA MET A 1 -19.82 9.94 -1.15
C MET A 1 -20.48 8.65 -1.59
N VAL A 2 -19.70 7.68 -2.07
CA VAL A 2 -20.20 6.34 -2.40
C VAL A 2 -20.38 5.61 -1.08
N ASP A 3 -21.56 5.02 -0.86
CA ASP A 3 -21.87 4.26 0.34
C ASP A 3 -20.87 3.10 0.53
N ILE A 4 -20.10 3.18 1.61
CA ILE A 4 -19.06 2.22 2.03
C ILE A 4 -19.69 0.90 2.57
N ASN A 5 -21.01 0.75 2.48
CA ASN A 5 -21.75 -0.42 2.97
C ASN A 5 -21.57 -1.70 2.13
N SER A 6 -20.78 -1.68 1.05
CA SER A 6 -20.32 -2.88 0.34
C SER A 6 -19.09 -3.56 0.96
N SER A 7 -18.58 -3.03 2.08
CA SER A 7 -17.31 -3.44 2.73
C SER A 7 -17.27 -4.84 3.37
N THR A 8 -18.32 -5.65 3.27
CA THR A 8 -18.34 -7.03 3.80
C THR A 8 -17.75 -8.08 2.84
N LEU A 9 -17.49 -7.73 1.57
CA LEU A 9 -16.96 -8.68 0.58
C LEU A 9 -15.50 -9.11 0.83
N PHE A 10 -14.71 -8.28 1.51
CA PHE A 10 -13.24 -8.35 1.49
C PHE A 10 -12.58 -8.78 2.81
N GLN A 11 -13.31 -9.38 3.76
CA GLN A 11 -12.73 -9.83 5.04
C GLN A 11 -12.02 -11.20 4.96
N SER A 12 -12.23 -12.00 3.91
CA SER A 12 -11.66 -13.36 3.82
C SER A 12 -11.25 -13.82 2.41
N ASN A 13 -11.31 -12.95 1.39
CA ASN A 13 -11.41 -13.40 -0.01
C ASN A 13 -10.31 -12.91 -0.95
N LEU A 14 -9.18 -12.37 -0.48
CA LEU A 14 -8.15 -11.84 -1.39
C LEU A 14 -7.65 -12.91 -2.39
N SER A 15 -7.31 -14.09 -1.87
CA SER A 15 -7.02 -15.26 -2.71
C SER A 15 -8.23 -15.63 -3.57
N THR A 16 -9.42 -15.75 -2.99
CA THR A 16 -10.66 -16.11 -3.71
C THR A 16 -10.94 -15.19 -4.91
N ILE A 17 -10.76 -13.88 -4.75
CA ILE A 17 -11.01 -12.84 -5.75
C ILE A 17 -9.95 -12.90 -6.85
N LEU A 18 -8.69 -13.15 -6.50
CA LEU A 18 -7.63 -13.42 -7.48
C LEU A 18 -7.86 -14.72 -8.27
N HIS A 19 -8.67 -15.66 -7.78
CA HIS A 19 -9.06 -16.86 -8.54
C HIS A 19 -10.38 -16.69 -9.31
N TRP A 20 -11.02 -15.52 -9.28
CA TRP A 20 -12.24 -15.29 -10.04
C TRP A 20 -12.01 -15.34 -11.56
N PRO A 21 -13.04 -15.70 -12.34
CA PRO A 21 -12.99 -15.55 -13.79
C PRO A 21 -12.69 -14.10 -14.19
N LEU A 22 -11.94 -13.91 -15.28
CA LEU A 22 -11.52 -12.59 -15.77
C LEU A 22 -12.68 -11.60 -15.88
N ALA A 23 -13.83 -12.03 -16.41
CA ALA A 23 -15.02 -11.19 -16.55
C ALA A 23 -15.48 -10.58 -15.21
N ARG A 24 -15.40 -11.34 -14.11
CA ARG A 24 -15.80 -10.89 -12.78
C ARG A 24 -14.77 -9.96 -12.14
N LYS A 25 -13.48 -10.20 -12.39
CA LYS A 25 -12.40 -9.28 -11.97
C LYS A 25 -12.55 -7.92 -12.66
N ILE A 26 -12.84 -7.95 -13.96
CA ILE A 26 -13.11 -6.75 -14.77
C ILE A 26 -14.36 -6.01 -14.27
N GLU A 27 -15.46 -6.72 -13.99
CA GLU A 27 -16.68 -6.11 -13.42
C GLU A 27 -16.35 -5.36 -12.11
N LEU A 28 -15.56 -5.96 -11.22
CA LEU A 28 -15.15 -5.30 -9.98
C LEU A 28 -14.32 -4.04 -10.26
N LEU A 29 -13.32 -4.13 -11.15
CA LEU A 29 -12.48 -2.98 -11.52
C LEU A 29 -13.27 -1.85 -12.21
N SER A 30 -14.34 -2.18 -12.95
CA SER A 30 -15.23 -1.20 -13.57
C SER A 30 -15.96 -0.32 -12.55
N SER A 31 -16.09 -0.79 -11.30
CA SER A 31 -16.65 0.00 -10.20
C SER A 31 -15.77 1.22 -9.85
N PHE A 32 -14.55 1.27 -10.38
CA PHE A 32 -13.56 2.32 -10.15
C PHE A 32 -13.11 3.01 -11.46
N SER A 33 -13.75 2.69 -12.59
CA SER A 33 -13.49 3.32 -13.88
C SER A 33 -14.45 4.46 -14.16
N GLN A 34 -13.89 5.60 -14.56
CA GLN A 34 -14.67 6.78 -14.92
C GLN A 34 -15.54 6.50 -16.16
N CYS A 35 -16.78 6.95 -16.12
CA CYS A 35 -17.67 6.89 -17.28
C CYS A 35 -17.09 7.70 -18.44
N SER A 36 -17.09 7.10 -19.63
CA SER A 36 -16.53 7.70 -20.83
C SER A 36 -17.45 8.66 -21.58
N THR A 37 -18.71 8.80 -21.14
CA THR A 37 -19.66 9.76 -21.73
C THR A 37 -19.11 11.18 -21.58
N PRO A 38 -19.08 11.99 -22.65
CA PRO A 38 -18.70 13.40 -22.55
C PRO A 38 -19.46 14.12 -21.44
N LEU A 39 -18.75 14.92 -20.65
CA LEU A 39 -19.29 15.70 -19.52
C LEU A 39 -19.81 14.86 -18.33
N CYS A 40 -19.69 13.53 -18.36
CA CYS A 40 -20.05 12.70 -17.21
C CYS A 40 -18.92 12.67 -16.17
N LEU A 41 -19.27 12.98 -14.92
CA LEU A 41 -18.35 12.95 -13.77
C LEU A 41 -18.49 11.67 -12.94
N CYS A 42 -19.12 10.62 -13.49
CA CYS A 42 -19.35 9.39 -12.76
C CYS A 42 -18.02 8.67 -12.52
N PRO A 43 -17.62 8.43 -11.25
CA PRO A 43 -16.29 7.92 -10.92
C PRO A 43 -16.16 6.40 -11.12
N GLY A 44 -17.27 5.70 -11.32
CA GLY A 44 -17.31 4.24 -11.28
C GLY A 44 -18.67 3.68 -11.66
N TRP A 45 -18.69 2.45 -12.17
CA TRP A 45 -19.94 1.74 -12.40
C TRP A 45 -20.56 1.31 -11.05
N ILE A 46 -21.81 1.68 -10.82
CA ILE A 46 -22.57 1.21 -9.67
C ILE A 46 -23.63 0.26 -10.19
N LYS A 47 -23.49 -1.01 -9.82
CA LYS A 47 -24.44 -2.06 -10.17
C LYS A 47 -25.84 -1.68 -9.68
N PRO A 48 -26.86 -1.66 -10.56
CA PRO A 48 -28.23 -1.54 -10.09
C PRO A 48 -28.57 -2.71 -9.19
N ASN A 49 -29.08 -2.39 -8.00
CA ASN A 49 -29.75 -3.38 -7.17
C ASN A 49 -30.93 -3.88 -8.00
N GLU A 50 -30.84 -5.12 -8.49
CA GLU A 50 -31.93 -5.75 -9.20
C GLU A 50 -33.13 -5.84 -8.25
N THR A 51 -34.03 -4.86 -8.26
CA THR A 51 -35.44 -5.21 -8.16
C THR A 51 -35.76 -5.92 -9.46
N ILE A 52 -35.65 -7.25 -9.42
CA ILE A 52 -36.23 -8.13 -10.43
C ILE A 52 -37.71 -7.75 -10.47
N ILE A 53 -38.09 -6.88 -11.40
CA ILE A 53 -39.49 -6.71 -11.76
C ILE A 53 -39.82 -8.01 -12.47
N ASN A 54 -40.40 -8.95 -11.73
CA ASN A 54 -41.06 -10.15 -12.23
C ASN A 54 -42.26 -9.72 -13.09
N ASP A 55 -42.02 -9.16 -14.26
CA ASP A 55 -43.04 -9.01 -15.31
C ASP A 55 -42.53 -9.70 -16.56
N ILE A 56 -42.55 -11.04 -16.52
CA ILE A 56 -42.59 -11.85 -17.73
C ILE A 56 -43.77 -12.80 -17.59
N THR A 57 -44.96 -12.25 -17.85
CA THR A 57 -46.04 -13.05 -18.42
C THR A 57 -45.62 -13.43 -19.83
N THR A 58 -45.32 -14.71 -19.97
CA THR A 58 -44.98 -15.43 -21.19
C THR A 58 -45.99 -15.21 -22.31
N ASN A 59 -45.51 -14.74 -23.47
CA ASN A 59 -45.80 -15.27 -24.81
C ASN A 59 -45.25 -14.30 -25.87
N ASP A 60 -44.07 -14.61 -26.42
CA ASP A 60 -43.78 -14.53 -27.85
C ASP A 60 -42.28 -14.69 -28.11
N ASP A 61 -41.95 -15.49 -29.12
CA ASP A 61 -40.63 -15.76 -29.70
C ASP A 61 -40.01 -14.51 -30.37
N THR A 62 -39.95 -13.40 -29.65
CA THR A 62 -39.20 -12.22 -30.06
C THR A 62 -37.87 -12.21 -29.33
N ILE A 63 -36.79 -12.03 -30.09
CA ILE A 63 -35.43 -11.89 -29.60
C ILE A 63 -35.46 -10.86 -28.46
N ILE A 64 -35.36 -11.32 -27.21
CA ILE A 64 -35.37 -10.45 -26.04
C ILE A 64 -34.07 -9.65 -26.09
N THR A 65 -34.12 -8.46 -26.68
CA THR A 65 -33.08 -7.45 -26.54
C THR A 65 -32.98 -7.12 -25.06
N ARG A 66 -32.02 -7.76 -24.37
CA ARG A 66 -31.72 -7.47 -22.97
C ARG A 66 -31.45 -5.97 -22.86
N LYS A 67 -32.30 -5.27 -22.10
CA LYS A 67 -32.11 -3.86 -21.80
C LYS A 67 -30.71 -3.67 -21.21
N PRO A 68 -29.93 -2.68 -21.66
CA PRO A 68 -28.59 -2.47 -21.14
C PRO A 68 -28.65 -2.19 -19.63
N LEU A 69 -27.74 -2.79 -18.88
CA LEU A 69 -27.58 -2.51 -17.46
C LEU A 69 -27.08 -1.06 -17.30
N LEU A 70 -27.89 -0.22 -16.65
CA LEU A 70 -27.58 1.19 -16.44
C LEU A 70 -26.94 1.41 -15.07
N CYS A 71 -25.90 2.23 -15.02
CA CYS A 71 -25.25 2.64 -13.78
C CYS A 71 -26.21 3.42 -12.88
N CYS A 72 -26.31 3.08 -11.59
CA CYS A 72 -27.16 3.83 -10.65
C CYS A 72 -26.80 5.31 -10.56
N SER A 73 -25.51 5.65 -10.71
CA SER A 73 -25.04 7.02 -10.52
C SER A 73 -25.27 7.92 -11.74
N CYS A 74 -25.07 7.43 -12.96
CA CYS A 74 -25.14 8.26 -14.16
C CYS A 74 -26.12 7.79 -15.23
N GLN A 75 -26.83 6.68 -15.01
CA GLN A 75 -27.80 6.09 -15.93
C GLN A 75 -27.21 5.72 -17.30
N HIS A 76 -25.88 5.69 -17.44
CA HIS A 76 -25.20 5.23 -18.64
C HIS A 76 -25.01 3.71 -18.63
N PRO A 77 -24.99 3.05 -19.80
CA PRO A 77 -24.73 1.63 -19.92
C PRO A 77 -23.39 1.21 -19.30
N TYR A 78 -23.32 -0.02 -18.78
CA TYR A 78 -22.08 -0.65 -18.32
C TYR A 78 -20.92 -0.48 -19.31
N ASP A 79 -21.18 -0.65 -20.60
CA ASP A 79 -20.17 -0.52 -21.66
C ASP A 79 -19.53 0.89 -21.74
N LEU A 80 -20.15 1.92 -21.17
CA LEU A 80 -19.53 3.26 -21.09
C LEU A 80 -18.60 3.43 -19.88
N HIS A 81 -18.69 2.55 -18.89
CA HIS A 81 -17.71 2.37 -17.82
C HIS A 81 -16.65 1.33 -18.18
N TYR A 82 -16.98 0.46 -19.13
CA TYR A 82 -16.14 -0.59 -19.69
C TYR A 82 -16.02 -0.41 -21.21
N ASN A 83 -15.48 0.73 -21.65
CA ASN A 83 -15.46 1.11 -23.07
C ASN A 83 -14.14 0.76 -23.77
N ASP A 84 -14.06 0.87 -25.10
CA ASP A 84 -12.82 0.57 -25.84
C ASP A 84 -11.61 1.45 -25.46
N LYS A 85 -11.78 2.64 -24.87
CA LYS A 85 -10.64 3.39 -24.31
C LYS A 85 -10.11 2.79 -23.00
N THR A 86 -10.96 2.09 -22.26
CA THR A 86 -10.59 1.30 -21.08
C THR A 86 -10.20 -0.14 -21.47
N LYS A 87 -10.82 -0.71 -22.49
CA LYS A 87 -10.53 -2.03 -23.04
C LYS A 87 -9.21 -2.02 -23.81
N SER A 88 -9.03 -1.17 -24.82
CA SER A 88 -7.80 -1.13 -25.64
C SER A 88 -6.55 -0.71 -24.86
N LYS A 89 -6.72 -0.01 -23.72
CA LYS A 89 -5.62 0.53 -22.91
C LYS A 89 -5.31 -0.28 -21.66
N TYR A 90 -6.26 -1.08 -21.16
CA TYR A 90 -6.14 -1.82 -19.89
C TYR A 90 -6.50 -3.30 -19.96
N TRP A 91 -7.39 -3.69 -20.88
CA TRP A 91 -7.99 -5.03 -20.97
C TRP A 91 -8.09 -5.49 -22.42
N SER A 92 -7.09 -5.16 -23.23
CA SER A 92 -7.10 -5.53 -24.63
C SER A 92 -6.96 -7.05 -24.70
N SER A 93 -7.13 -7.63 -25.88
CA SER A 93 -6.71 -9.02 -26.11
C SER A 93 -5.25 -9.30 -25.74
N GLU A 94 -4.44 -8.27 -25.42
CA GLU A 94 -3.02 -8.34 -25.06
C GLU A 94 -2.73 -8.09 -23.58
N SER A 95 -3.71 -7.66 -22.77
CA SER A 95 -3.50 -7.44 -21.33
C SER A 95 -3.33 -8.79 -20.62
N SER A 96 -2.18 -8.97 -19.97
CA SER A 96 -1.92 -10.22 -19.26
C SER A 96 -2.81 -10.33 -18.02
N LEU A 97 -3.16 -11.56 -17.67
CA LEU A 97 -3.86 -11.86 -16.41
C LEU A 97 -3.15 -11.24 -15.20
N GLU A 98 -1.82 -11.17 -15.24
CA GLU A 98 -0.98 -10.58 -14.19
C GLU A 98 -1.24 -9.07 -14.00
N GLN A 99 -1.51 -8.32 -15.06
CA GLN A 99 -1.86 -6.90 -14.96
C GLN A 99 -3.23 -6.71 -14.29
N VAL A 100 -4.19 -7.58 -14.61
CA VAL A 100 -5.51 -7.60 -13.96
C VAL A 100 -5.35 -7.88 -12.47
N ASP A 101 -4.55 -8.88 -12.13
CA ASP A 101 -4.32 -9.29 -10.75
C ASP A 101 -3.56 -8.24 -9.96
N SER A 102 -2.61 -7.54 -10.58
CA SER A 102 -1.89 -6.42 -9.96
C SER A 102 -2.79 -5.22 -9.68
N ALA A 103 -3.64 -4.85 -10.64
CA ALA A 103 -4.62 -3.76 -10.46
C ALA A 103 -5.64 -4.11 -9.37
N LEU A 104 -6.11 -5.36 -9.37
CA LEU A 104 -7.02 -5.88 -8.37
C LEU A 104 -6.36 -5.91 -6.98
N GLN A 105 -5.12 -6.36 -6.86
CA GLN A 105 -4.37 -6.31 -5.60
C GLN A 105 -4.24 -4.87 -5.08
N THR A 106 -3.94 -3.92 -5.98
CA THR A 106 -3.84 -2.50 -5.63
C THR A 106 -5.16 -1.96 -5.08
N LEU A 107 -6.28 -2.38 -5.67
CA LEU A 107 -7.62 -2.00 -5.21
C LEU A 107 -7.91 -2.56 -3.82
N LEU A 108 -7.59 -3.83 -3.62
CA LEU A 108 -7.78 -4.53 -2.35
C LEU A 108 -6.96 -3.92 -1.23
N ASP A 109 -5.72 -3.55 -1.52
CA ASP A 109 -4.85 -2.88 -0.55
C ASP A 109 -5.40 -1.50 -0.18
N ALA A 110 -5.92 -0.75 -1.15
CA ALA A 110 -6.54 0.54 -0.89
C ALA A 110 -7.77 0.41 0.02
N ASP A 111 -8.65 -0.55 -0.26
CA ASP A 111 -9.82 -0.85 0.56
C ASP A 111 -9.43 -1.30 1.98
N LEU A 112 -8.41 -2.15 2.10
CA LEU A 112 -7.88 -2.58 3.39
C LEU A 112 -7.38 -1.40 4.22
N LEU A 113 -6.63 -0.48 3.61
CA LEU A 113 -6.13 0.72 4.29
C LEU A 113 -7.28 1.65 4.73
N ILE A 114 -8.31 1.82 3.89
CA ILE A 114 -9.51 2.59 4.28
C ILE A 114 -10.15 1.95 5.49
N ARG A 115 -10.48 0.66 5.43
CA ARG A 115 -11.10 -0.06 6.56
C ARG A 115 -10.27 0.01 7.82
N PHE A 116 -8.95 -0.12 7.69
CA PHE A 116 -8.03 0.01 8.81
C PHE A 116 -8.11 1.40 9.45
N SER A 117 -8.14 2.46 8.64
CA SER A 117 -8.22 3.84 9.12
C SER A 117 -9.60 4.28 9.61
N THR A 118 -10.69 3.66 9.15
CA THR A 118 -12.06 4.04 9.49
C THR A 118 -12.72 3.12 10.51
N SER A 119 -12.12 1.96 10.81
CA SER A 119 -12.62 1.05 11.83
C SER A 119 -12.47 1.68 13.22
N PRO A 120 -13.54 1.87 14.00
CA PRO A 120 -13.44 2.49 15.33
C PRO A 120 -12.49 1.72 16.27
N SER A 121 -12.46 0.39 16.19
CA SER A 121 -11.59 -0.44 17.04
C SER A 121 -10.09 -0.34 16.71
N LEU A 122 -9.75 0.07 15.49
CA LEU A 122 -8.36 0.18 15.02
C LEU A 122 -7.91 1.64 14.94
N SER A 123 -8.81 2.53 14.53
CA SER A 123 -8.59 3.98 14.46
C SER A 123 -8.22 4.56 15.83
N ASP A 124 -8.85 4.09 16.91
CA ASP A 124 -8.59 4.58 18.27
C ASP A 124 -7.19 4.18 18.77
N GLN A 125 -6.52 3.22 18.12
CA GLN A 125 -5.14 2.83 18.45
C GLN A 125 -4.09 3.70 17.73
N HIS A 126 -4.51 4.52 16.78
CA HIS A 126 -3.63 5.36 15.97
C HIS A 126 -3.86 6.83 16.25
N ASP A 127 -2.77 7.60 16.23
CA ASP A 127 -2.90 9.03 16.28
C ASP A 127 -3.46 9.58 14.95
N LEU A 128 -4.05 10.77 15.02
CA LEU A 128 -4.68 11.42 13.88
C LEU A 128 -3.74 11.55 12.67
N SER A 129 -2.43 11.74 12.91
CA SER A 129 -1.44 11.89 11.84
C SER A 129 -1.21 10.59 11.07
N THR A 130 -1.17 9.45 11.77
CA THR A 130 -1.07 8.12 11.17
C THR A 130 -2.31 7.82 10.33
N ASN A 131 -3.52 8.05 10.87
CA ASN A 131 -4.77 7.80 10.13
C ASN A 131 -4.86 8.65 8.85
N ARG A 132 -4.46 9.93 8.91
CA ARG A 132 -4.39 10.79 7.71
C ARG A 132 -3.42 10.25 6.66
N THR A 133 -2.26 9.76 7.08
CA THR A 133 -1.25 9.19 6.17
C THR A 133 -1.77 7.91 5.52
N ILE A 134 -2.41 7.03 6.29
CA ILE A 134 -3.01 5.79 5.78
C ILE A 134 -4.10 6.10 4.75
N LEU A 135 -5.00 7.05 5.05
CA LEU A 135 -6.04 7.49 4.11
C LEU A 135 -5.46 8.10 2.84
N PHE A 136 -4.42 8.92 2.96
CA PHE A 136 -3.74 9.50 1.80
C PHE A 136 -3.15 8.41 0.89
N ILE A 137 -2.49 7.39 1.45
CA ILE A 137 -1.96 6.27 0.68
C ILE A 137 -3.12 5.51 0.01
N ALA A 138 -4.21 5.25 0.74
CA ALA A 138 -5.35 4.54 0.18
C ALA A 138 -6.00 5.29 -0.99
N GLN A 139 -6.20 6.60 -0.86
CA GLN A 139 -6.71 7.46 -1.92
C GLN A 139 -5.76 7.51 -3.12
N THR A 140 -4.45 7.51 -2.87
CA THR A 140 -3.43 7.43 -3.92
C THR A 140 -3.53 6.11 -4.68
N LEU A 141 -3.72 4.99 -3.99
CA LEU A 141 -3.92 3.68 -4.62
C LEU A 141 -5.21 3.62 -5.43
N GLN A 142 -6.33 4.13 -4.91
CA GLN A 142 -7.58 4.22 -5.68
C GLN A 142 -7.44 5.09 -6.92
N SER A 143 -6.77 6.24 -6.82
CA SER A 143 -6.57 7.12 -7.96
C SER A 143 -5.68 6.48 -9.03
N THR A 144 -4.76 5.57 -8.69
CA THR A 144 -3.99 4.80 -9.69
C THR A 144 -4.90 3.96 -10.57
N ILE A 145 -5.95 3.40 -10.00
CA ILE A 145 -6.94 2.58 -10.70
C ILE A 145 -7.84 3.48 -11.54
N THR A 146 -8.32 4.60 -11.00
CA THR A 146 -9.22 5.52 -11.71
C THR A 146 -8.54 6.29 -12.83
N THR A 147 -7.34 6.83 -12.60
CA THR A 147 -6.51 7.50 -13.62
C THR A 147 -5.81 6.51 -14.53
N MET A 148 -5.86 5.23 -14.14
CA MET A 148 -5.41 4.10 -14.91
C MET A 148 -3.94 4.20 -15.33
N ALA A 149 -3.13 4.76 -14.46
CA ALA A 149 -1.67 4.74 -14.55
C ALA A 149 -1.13 3.39 -14.04
N ILE A 150 -1.76 2.29 -14.45
CA ILE A 150 -1.38 0.91 -14.11
C ILE A 150 -0.09 0.49 -14.84
N HIS A 151 0.28 1.21 -15.91
CA HIS A 151 1.51 0.99 -16.68
C HIS A 151 2.77 1.51 -15.99
N SER A 152 2.65 2.33 -14.94
CA SER A 152 3.76 2.60 -14.03
C SER A 152 3.66 1.62 -12.86
N THR A 153 4.79 1.13 -12.36
CA THR A 153 4.72 0.19 -11.24
C THR A 153 4.05 0.90 -10.07
N ARG A 154 3.26 0.18 -9.27
CA ARG A 154 2.64 0.71 -8.04
C ARG A 154 3.62 1.59 -7.22
N ARG A 155 4.88 1.16 -7.21
CA ARG A 155 6.00 1.87 -6.58
C ARG A 155 6.23 3.25 -7.18
N ASP A 156 6.27 3.38 -8.50
CA ASP A 156 6.53 4.64 -9.20
C ASP A 156 5.44 5.67 -8.94
N LEU A 157 4.19 5.22 -8.80
CA LEU A 157 3.06 6.11 -8.61
C LEU A 157 2.94 6.58 -7.15
N ILE A 158 3.13 5.66 -6.18
CA ILE A 158 3.31 6.05 -4.78
C ILE A 158 4.49 7.01 -4.66
N ASN A 159 5.62 6.68 -5.27
CA ASN A 159 6.80 7.54 -5.24
C ASN A 159 6.51 8.90 -5.87
N THR A 160 5.89 8.98 -7.05
CA THR A 160 5.58 10.27 -7.69
C THR A 160 4.72 11.16 -6.80
N ASN A 161 3.67 10.61 -6.19
CA ASN A 161 2.79 11.37 -5.32
C ASN A 161 3.42 11.70 -3.96
N MET A 162 4.20 10.79 -3.38
CA MET A 162 4.88 11.03 -2.11
C MET A 162 6.10 11.94 -2.25
N MET A 163 6.82 11.88 -3.37
CA MET A 163 8.02 12.70 -3.64
C MET A 163 7.68 14.18 -3.69
N ASN A 164 6.53 14.53 -4.27
CA ASN A 164 6.05 15.92 -4.29
C ASN A 164 5.71 16.47 -2.90
N LEU A 165 5.42 15.61 -1.92
CA LEU A 165 5.00 16.00 -0.57
C LEU A 165 6.11 15.91 0.47
N LEU A 166 6.93 14.87 0.42
CA LEU A 166 7.91 14.51 1.45
C LEU A 166 9.36 14.61 0.96
N GLY A 167 9.58 14.90 -0.32
CA GLY A 167 10.89 14.83 -0.96
C GLY A 167 11.25 13.42 -1.43
N MET A 168 12.41 13.30 -2.10
CA MET A 168 12.88 12.03 -2.65
C MET A 168 13.81 11.32 -1.66
N CYS A 169 13.60 10.01 -1.47
CA CYS A 169 14.61 9.14 -0.88
C CYS A 169 15.85 9.10 -1.81
N PRO A 170 17.10 9.09 -1.28
CA PRO A 170 17.47 9.07 0.14
C PRO A 170 17.32 10.43 0.83
N PHE A 171 16.82 10.41 2.07
CA PHE A 171 16.60 11.63 2.88
C PHE A 171 17.88 12.13 3.57
N GLU A 172 18.84 11.26 3.85
CA GLU A 172 20.10 11.59 4.51
C GLU A 172 21.22 10.70 3.97
N GLN A 173 22.45 11.23 3.91
CA GLN A 173 23.67 10.49 3.57
C GLN A 173 24.80 10.87 4.52
N PRO A 174 25.60 9.90 5.00
CA PRO A 174 25.50 8.45 4.77
C PRO A 174 24.25 7.84 5.42
N CYS A 175 23.72 6.74 4.85
CA CYS A 175 22.55 6.09 5.44
C CYS A 175 22.91 5.34 6.73
N ILE A 176 21.92 5.02 7.57
CA ILE A 176 22.14 4.33 8.86
C ILE A 176 22.93 3.02 8.68
N ARG A 177 22.66 2.26 7.61
CA ARG A 177 23.43 1.04 7.29
C ARG A 177 24.92 1.35 7.13
N ASP A 178 25.26 2.38 6.39
CA ASP A 178 26.66 2.73 6.13
C ASP A 178 27.32 3.27 7.41
N ALA A 179 26.59 4.02 8.25
CA ALA A 179 27.07 4.44 9.57
C ALA A 179 27.34 3.24 10.50
N VAL A 180 26.45 2.23 10.52
CA VAL A 180 26.64 0.99 11.30
C VAL A 180 27.85 0.21 10.80
N ILE A 181 28.02 0.07 9.48
CA ILE A 181 29.19 -0.60 8.90
C ILE A 181 30.48 0.15 9.29
N ASN A 182 30.49 1.48 9.15
CA ASN A 182 31.64 2.30 9.53
C ASN A 182 31.95 2.19 11.02
N PHE A 183 30.93 2.10 11.88
CA PHE A 183 31.11 1.88 13.32
C PHE A 183 31.77 0.53 13.60
N ILE A 184 31.32 -0.55 12.94
CA ILE A 184 31.91 -1.88 13.07
C ILE A 184 33.37 -1.88 12.60
N CYS A 185 33.65 -1.28 11.43
CA CYS A 185 35.01 -1.15 10.89
C CYS A 185 35.93 -0.30 11.79
N SER A 186 35.42 0.79 12.37
CA SER A 186 36.22 1.65 13.26
C SER A 186 36.53 0.96 14.58
N THR A 187 35.54 0.24 15.13
CA THR A 187 35.71 -0.54 16.37
C THR A 187 36.77 -1.63 16.18
N THR A 188 36.80 -2.27 15.02
CA THR A 188 37.70 -3.38 14.72
C THR A 188 39.14 -2.92 14.45
N LEU A 189 39.31 -1.76 13.81
CA LEU A 189 40.62 -1.10 13.70
C LEU A 189 41.23 -0.80 15.08
N ASN A 190 40.42 -0.36 16.04
CA ASN A 190 40.89 -0.10 17.40
C ASN A 190 41.32 -1.39 18.14
N PHE A 191 40.64 -2.51 17.90
CA PHE A 191 41.04 -3.82 18.44
C PHE A 191 42.36 -4.33 17.86
N THR A 192 42.59 -4.17 16.55
CA THR A 192 43.86 -4.59 15.92
C THR A 192 45.04 -3.69 16.29
N SER A 193 44.78 -2.41 16.62
CA SER A 193 45.83 -1.44 16.97
C SER A 193 46.33 -1.58 18.41
N SER A 194 45.53 -2.16 19.30
CA SER A 194 45.85 -2.30 20.72
C SER A 194 46.51 -3.64 21.07
N SER A 195 46.52 -4.62 20.16
CA SER A 195 47.15 -5.93 20.33
C SER A 195 48.57 -6.04 19.72
N SER A 196 49.06 -5.02 19.04
CA SER A 196 50.37 -5.03 18.34
C SER A 196 51.60 -4.77 19.23
N SER A 197 51.46 -4.74 20.56
CA SER A 197 52.57 -4.46 21.50
C SER A 197 53.05 -5.65 22.35
N SER A 198 52.55 -6.87 22.13
CA SER A 198 53.06 -8.07 22.81
C SER A 198 53.31 -9.24 21.86
N SER A 199 54.60 -9.47 21.60
CA SER A 199 55.13 -10.64 20.92
C SER A 199 54.97 -11.89 21.79
N SER A 200 53.91 -12.68 21.57
CA SER A 200 53.94 -14.15 21.79
C SER A 200 52.72 -14.87 21.20
N THR A 201 53.00 -15.76 20.23
CA THR A 201 52.32 -17.03 19.91
C THR A 201 50.80 -17.04 19.59
N THR A 202 50.49 -16.99 18.29
CA THR A 202 49.65 -17.93 17.48
C THR A 202 48.27 -18.45 17.93
N THR A 203 47.69 -18.05 19.07
CA THR A 203 46.34 -18.50 19.49
C THR A 203 45.27 -17.41 19.57
N THR A 204 45.63 -16.15 19.32
CA THR A 204 44.71 -14.98 19.47
C THR A 204 43.91 -14.65 18.20
N THR A 205 44.42 -14.97 17.00
CA THR A 205 43.78 -14.57 15.72
C THR A 205 42.42 -15.22 15.47
N THR A 206 42.14 -16.39 16.04
CA THR A 206 40.83 -17.04 15.93
C THR A 206 39.77 -16.35 16.78
N ASN A 207 40.14 -15.81 17.94
CA ASN A 207 39.21 -15.15 18.85
C ASN A 207 38.79 -13.76 18.29
N ASP A 208 39.73 -13.02 17.73
CA ASP A 208 39.45 -11.69 17.16
C ASP A 208 38.52 -11.77 15.94
N ASN A 209 38.73 -12.78 15.08
CA ASN A 209 37.83 -13.05 13.95
C ASN A 209 36.44 -13.52 14.40
N GLN A 210 36.35 -14.28 15.51
CA GLN A 210 35.06 -14.66 16.09
C GLN A 210 34.33 -13.45 16.69
N GLN A 211 35.03 -12.56 17.39
CA GLN A 211 34.45 -11.33 17.95
C GLN A 211 33.97 -10.39 16.83
N LEU A 212 34.76 -10.23 15.76
CA LEU A 212 34.35 -9.49 14.57
C LEU A 212 33.06 -10.05 13.97
N HIS A 213 32.99 -11.37 13.80
CA HIS A 213 31.79 -12.04 13.28
C HIS A 213 30.57 -11.80 14.17
N ILE A 214 30.73 -11.89 15.49
CA ILE A 214 29.65 -11.62 16.46
C ILE A 214 29.16 -10.18 16.34
N ILE A 215 30.08 -9.20 16.29
CA ILE A 215 29.72 -7.78 16.14
C ILE A 215 29.01 -7.53 14.81
N PHE A 216 29.46 -8.17 13.74
CA PHE A 216 28.84 -8.06 12.42
C PHE A 216 27.41 -8.63 12.40
N GLU A 217 27.20 -9.81 13.00
CA GLU A 217 25.87 -10.40 13.15
C GLU A 217 24.95 -9.55 14.04
N ALA A 218 25.48 -8.99 15.14
CA ALA A 218 24.74 -8.04 15.96
C ALA A 218 24.34 -6.78 15.17
N GLY A 219 25.23 -6.26 14.32
CA GLY A 219 24.94 -5.15 13.41
C GLY A 219 23.83 -5.46 12.41
N LYS A 220 23.82 -6.66 11.82
CA LYS A 220 22.73 -7.12 10.95
C LYS A 220 21.40 -7.21 11.71
N GLN A 221 21.41 -7.80 12.90
CA GLN A 221 20.22 -7.93 13.74
C GLN A 221 19.67 -6.54 14.13
N PHE A 222 20.54 -5.62 14.52
CA PHE A 222 20.18 -4.22 14.80
C PHE A 222 19.49 -3.57 13.59
N LEU A 223 20.08 -3.67 12.40
CA LEU A 223 19.48 -3.11 11.18
C LEU A 223 18.15 -3.77 10.82
N HIS A 224 18.03 -5.07 11.04
CA HIS A 224 16.78 -5.80 10.82
C HIS A 224 15.68 -5.34 11.77
N LEU A 225 16.00 -5.22 13.07
CA LEU A 225 15.08 -4.69 14.08
C LEU A 225 14.68 -3.26 13.74
N LEU A 226 15.63 -2.40 13.38
CA LEU A 226 15.37 -1.01 13.01
C LEU A 226 14.40 -0.90 11.82
N ASN A 227 14.54 -1.75 10.80
CA ASN A 227 13.66 -1.76 9.62
C ASN A 227 12.24 -2.29 9.90
N THR A 228 12.05 -3.04 10.99
CA THR A 228 10.76 -3.62 11.38
C THR A 228 10.16 -2.93 12.60
N TRP A 229 10.92 -2.05 13.25
CA TRP A 229 10.50 -1.35 14.44
C TRP A 229 9.44 -0.31 14.10
N LYS A 230 8.31 -0.38 14.82
CA LYS A 230 7.26 0.63 14.73
C LYS A 230 7.74 1.90 15.43
N MET A 231 8.05 2.92 14.64
CA MET A 231 8.44 4.23 15.16
C MET A 231 7.31 4.82 16.02
N PRO A 232 7.64 5.49 17.13
CA PRO A 232 6.64 6.15 17.96
C PRO A 232 5.91 7.23 17.15
N SER A 233 4.62 7.41 17.43
CA SER A 233 3.85 8.50 16.83
C SER A 233 4.42 9.85 17.27
N ASN A 234 4.15 10.91 16.50
CA ASN A 234 4.59 12.26 16.85
C ASN A 234 4.06 12.67 18.23
N VAL A 235 2.82 12.29 18.55
CA VAL A 235 2.22 12.52 19.88
C VAL A 235 3.00 11.79 20.97
N ALA A 236 3.31 10.50 20.79
CA ALA A 236 4.08 9.73 21.77
C ALA A 236 5.49 10.31 21.96
N HIS A 237 6.12 10.74 20.88
CA HIS A 237 7.42 11.38 20.92
C HIS A 237 7.40 12.73 21.65
N GLN A 238 6.37 13.56 21.42
CA GLN A 238 6.20 14.84 22.12
C GLN A 238 5.95 14.65 23.62
N LEU A 239 5.10 13.68 23.99
CA LEU A 239 4.86 13.34 25.40
C LEU A 239 6.13 12.88 26.09
N TRP A 240 6.91 12.02 25.43
CA TRP A 240 8.20 11.58 25.94
C TRP A 240 9.18 12.74 26.13
N LEU A 241 9.29 13.65 25.16
CA LEU A 241 10.13 14.85 25.30
C LEU A 241 9.68 15.75 26.47
N GLN A 242 8.37 15.87 26.70
CA GLN A 242 7.82 16.65 27.79
C GLN A 242 8.19 16.04 29.16
N GLU A 243 8.12 14.71 29.31
CA GLU A 243 8.54 14.00 30.53
C GLU A 243 10.05 14.18 30.83
N GLN A 244 10.89 14.22 29.79
CA GLN A 244 12.32 14.49 29.97
C GLN A 244 12.55 15.94 30.46
N SER A 245 11.77 16.90 29.98
CA SER A 245 11.91 18.30 30.40
C SER A 245 11.47 18.55 31.85
N SER A 246 10.44 17.86 32.32
CA SER A 246 9.92 18.01 33.69
C SER A 246 10.86 17.42 34.75
N THR A 247 11.49 16.27 34.44
CA THR A 247 12.46 15.62 35.33
C THR A 247 13.75 16.43 35.50
N ILE A 248 14.16 17.22 34.51
CA ILE A 248 15.32 18.12 34.59
C ILE A 248 15.02 19.30 35.54
N ASN A 249 13.79 19.83 35.53
CA ASN A 249 13.42 20.97 36.37
C ASN A 249 13.20 20.61 37.85
N MET A 250 12.94 19.34 38.20
CA MET A 250 12.85 18.91 39.61
C MET A 250 14.21 18.61 40.26
N LYS A 251 15.29 18.57 39.46
CA LYS A 251 16.66 18.34 39.94
C LYS A 251 17.49 19.62 40.10
N LYS A 252 16.89 20.78 39.83
CA LYS A 252 17.46 22.11 40.11
C LYS A 252 16.78 22.70 41.34
#